data_AF-A0A3A8WKR6-F1
#
_entry.id   AF-A0A3A8WKR6-F1
#
_cell.length_a   1.000
_cell.length_b   1.000
_cell.length_c   1.000
_cell.angle_alpha   90.00
_cell.angle_beta   90.00
_cell.angle_gamma   90.00
#
_symmetry.space_group_name_H-M   'P 1'
#
loop_
_entity.id
_entity.type
_entity.pdbx_description
1 polymer ?
#
loop_
_entity_poly.entity_id
_entity_poly.type
_entity_poly.pdbx_seq_one_letter_code
_entity_poly.pdbx_strand_id
1 'polypeptide(L)'
;MKKKIIKNTLILTMVFALSGAQLNMPLKQVFIPSVAVDAKTPVRKLTWKQAMRKLVKWLKKKKLYNKKYVLSYDGHMEGKKYLFHYYEDMGTHTATVNWYYVHSKTGKITPMFKF
;
A
#
# COMPACT_ATOMS: atom_id res chain seq x y z
N MET A 1 -22.26 9.85 -18.85
CA MET A 1 -22.14 9.80 -17.37
C MET A 1 -20.84 10.50 -16.93
N LYS A 2 -20.92 11.66 -16.28
CA LYS A 2 -19.76 12.48 -15.86
C LYS A 2 -19.23 11.98 -14.51
N LYS A 3 -17.97 11.53 -14.44
CA LYS A 3 -17.31 11.11 -13.19
C LYS A 3 -16.80 12.34 -12.42
N LYS A 4 -17.42 12.63 -11.26
CA LYS A 4 -16.95 13.63 -10.30
C LYS A 4 -15.71 13.10 -9.57
N ILE A 5 -14.57 13.76 -9.74
CA ILE A 5 -13.33 13.45 -9.00
C ILE A 5 -13.29 14.37 -7.78
N ILE A 6 -13.32 13.79 -6.59
CA ILE A 6 -13.16 14.51 -5.32
C ILE A 6 -11.66 14.71 -5.10
N LYS A 7 -11.21 15.97 -5.08
CA LYS A 7 -9.83 16.35 -4.76
C LYS A 7 -9.71 16.49 -3.24
N ASN A 8 -8.99 15.58 -2.59
CA ASN A 8 -8.61 15.73 -1.18
C ASN A 8 -7.33 16.58 -1.12
N THR A 9 -7.49 17.85 -0.78
CA THR A 9 -6.38 18.78 -0.51
C THR A 9 -5.90 18.56 0.91
N LEU A 10 -4.69 18.05 1.10
CA LEU A 10 -4.02 18.00 2.40
C LEU A 10 -3.05 19.18 2.48
N ILE A 11 -3.35 20.19 3.30
CA ILE A 11 -2.46 21.32 3.59
C ILE A 11 -1.55 20.88 4.72
N LEU A 12 -0.26 20.69 4.44
CA LEU A 12 0.75 20.40 5.46
C LEU A 12 1.40 21.73 5.89
N THR A 13 0.97 22.26 7.03
CA THR A 13 1.58 23.45 7.64
C THR A 13 2.92 23.05 8.27
N MET A 14 4.03 23.44 7.65
CA MET A 14 5.36 23.34 8.26
C MET A 14 5.59 24.57 9.14
N VAL A 15 5.72 24.36 10.46
CA VAL A 15 6.15 25.35 11.43
C VAL A 15 7.67 25.42 11.40
N PHE A 16 8.23 26.56 11.02
CA PHE A 16 9.67 26.83 11.14
C PHE A 16 9.96 27.36 12.56
N ALA A 17 10.83 26.66 13.28
CA ALA A 17 11.42 27.13 14.53
C ALA A 17 12.41 28.25 14.22
N LEU A 18 12.20 29.43 14.82
CA LEU A 18 13.20 30.50 14.86
C LEU A 18 14.25 30.18 15.93
N SER A 19 15.52 30.14 15.53
CA SER A 19 16.63 30.48 16.42
C SER A 19 17.61 31.35 15.63
N GLY A 20 17.89 32.54 16.15
CA GLY A 20 18.41 33.68 15.41
C GLY A 20 19.89 33.68 15.05
N ALA A 21 20.22 34.53 14.07
CA ALA A 21 21.44 35.32 13.96
C ALA A 21 21.19 36.41 12.89
N GLN A 22 21.58 37.65 13.22
CA GLN A 22 21.57 38.84 12.36
C GLN A 22 22.17 38.60 10.96
N LEU A 23 21.63 39.26 9.93
CA LEU A 23 22.39 40.13 9.02
C LEU A 23 21.44 40.95 8.12
N ASN A 24 21.65 42.25 8.15
CA ASN A 24 20.99 43.32 7.41
C ASN A 24 21.28 43.18 5.90
N MET A 25 20.31 42.75 5.10
CA MET A 25 20.34 42.86 3.64
C MET A 25 18.94 43.17 3.10
N PRO A 26 18.78 43.99 2.05
CA PRO A 26 17.49 44.23 1.44
C PRO A 26 16.95 42.91 0.90
N LEU A 27 15.76 42.52 1.37
CA LEU A 27 14.99 41.39 0.89
C LEU A 27 14.70 41.57 -0.61
N LYS A 28 15.64 41.17 -1.47
CA LYS A 28 15.33 40.82 -2.85
C LYS A 28 14.37 39.65 -2.75
N GLN A 29 13.09 39.94 -2.99
CA GLN A 29 12.03 38.96 -3.14
C GLN A 29 12.41 38.04 -4.30
N VAL A 30 13.15 36.97 -4.00
CA VAL A 30 13.44 35.91 -4.96
C VAL A 30 12.11 35.25 -5.24
N PHE A 31 11.49 35.65 -6.35
CA PHE A 31 10.33 34.99 -6.90
C PHE A 31 10.80 33.59 -7.33
N ILE A 32 10.71 32.62 -6.43
CA ILE A 32 10.83 31.21 -6.78
C ILE A 32 9.50 30.90 -7.43
N PRO A 33 9.41 30.74 -8.77
CA PRO A 33 8.19 30.26 -9.38
C PRO A 33 7.89 28.92 -8.70
N SER A 34 6.72 28.83 -8.08
CA SER A 34 6.21 27.56 -7.57
C SER A 34 6.00 26.69 -8.80
N VAL A 35 7.04 25.95 -9.20
CA VAL A 35 6.94 24.95 -10.25
C VAL A 35 6.01 23.91 -9.65
N ALA A 36 4.74 23.98 -10.03
CA ALA A 36 3.80 22.89 -9.86
C ALA A 36 4.34 21.74 -10.69
N VAL A 37 5.28 20.99 -10.12
CA VAL A 37 5.68 19.71 -10.69
C VAL A 37 4.45 18.85 -10.52
N ASP A 38 3.71 18.67 -11.61
CA ASP A 38 2.77 17.56 -11.81
C ASP A 38 3.57 16.25 -11.79
N ALA A 39 4.22 15.97 -10.66
CA ALA A 39 4.77 14.68 -10.34
C ALA A 39 3.56 13.80 -10.12
N LYS A 40 3.01 13.25 -11.22
CA LYS A 40 2.30 11.97 -11.20
C LYS A 40 3.30 10.97 -10.62
N THR A 41 3.41 10.97 -9.29
CA THR A 41 4.27 10.06 -8.55
C THR A 41 3.87 8.68 -9.08
N PRO A 42 4.79 7.90 -9.68
CA PRO A 42 4.41 6.64 -10.25
C PRO A 42 3.75 5.84 -9.13
N VAL A 43 2.46 5.53 -9.29
CA VAL A 43 1.71 4.77 -8.28
C VAL A 43 2.37 3.40 -8.22
N ARG A 44 3.31 3.27 -7.28
CA ARG A 44 4.19 2.11 -7.16
C ARG A 44 3.32 0.90 -6.90
N LYS A 45 3.18 0.04 -7.91
CA LYS A 45 2.53 -1.27 -7.74
C LYS A 45 3.31 -2.03 -6.67
N LEU A 46 2.57 -2.67 -5.77
CA LEU A 46 3.12 -3.62 -4.81
C LEU A 46 3.73 -4.78 -5.58
N THR A 47 4.92 -5.22 -5.17
CA THR A 47 5.43 -6.53 -5.58
C THR A 47 4.65 -7.63 -4.87
N TRP A 48 4.70 -8.87 -5.39
CA TRP A 48 4.05 -10.02 -4.73
C TRP A 48 4.56 -10.20 -3.28
N LYS A 49 5.87 -9.97 -3.03
CA LYS A 49 6.45 -10.00 -1.67
C LYS A 49 5.82 -8.96 -0.74
N GLN A 50 5.61 -7.74 -1.25
CA GLN A 50 4.95 -6.67 -0.48
C GLN A 50 3.48 -6.97 -0.24
N ALA A 51 2.79 -7.54 -1.24
CA ALA A 51 1.40 -7.99 -1.12
C ALA A 51 1.27 -9.11 -0.08
N MET A 52 2.17 -10.09 -0.09
CA MET A 52 2.22 -11.19 0.89
C MET A 52 2.43 -10.67 2.31
N ARG A 53 3.39 -9.76 2.52
CA ARG A 53 3.61 -9.12 3.84
C ARG A 53 2.36 -8.38 4.32
N LYS A 54 1.64 -7.69 3.43
CA LYS A 54 0.37 -7.04 3.77
C LYS A 54 -0.70 -8.06 4.16
N LEU A 55 -0.80 -9.17 3.43
CA LEU A 55 -1.74 -10.25 3.72
C LEU A 55 -1.47 -10.87 5.10
N VAL A 56 -0.21 -11.20 5.41
CA VAL A 56 0.18 -11.71 6.74
C VAL A 56 -0.23 -10.75 7.86
N LYS A 57 0.04 -9.44 7.70
CA LYS A 57 -0.38 -8.43 8.69
C LYS A 57 -1.89 -8.39 8.87
N TRP A 58 -2.65 -8.48 7.77
CA TRP A 58 -4.10 -8.48 7.79
C TRP A 58 -4.67 -9.73 8.47
N LEU A 59 -4.13 -10.92 8.16
CA LEU A 59 -4.51 -12.18 8.80
C LEU A 59 -4.29 -12.12 10.32
N LYS A 60 -3.14 -11.59 10.76
CA LYS A 60 -2.85 -11.37 12.19
C LYS A 60 -3.86 -10.42 12.83
N LYS A 61 -4.15 -9.28 12.18
CA LYS A 61 -5.14 -8.31 12.67
C LYS A 61 -6.54 -8.92 12.80
N LYS A 62 -6.90 -9.83 11.88
CA LYS A 62 -8.18 -10.55 11.89
C LYS A 62 -8.20 -11.78 12.80
N LYS A 63 -7.09 -12.08 13.50
CA LYS A 63 -6.91 -13.31 14.30
C LYS A 63 -7.12 -14.62 13.49
N LEU A 64 -6.84 -14.58 12.19
CA LEU A 64 -6.91 -15.74 11.27
C LEU A 64 -5.52 -16.35 10.98
N TYR A 65 -4.45 -15.68 11.43
CA TYR A 65 -3.09 -16.16 11.21
C TYR A 65 -2.77 -17.33 12.13
N ASN A 66 -2.31 -18.44 11.55
CA ASN A 66 -1.82 -19.62 12.24
C ASN A 66 -0.43 -19.94 11.71
N LYS A 67 0.54 -20.14 12.63
CA LYS A 67 1.93 -20.44 12.29
C LYS A 67 2.14 -21.80 11.63
N LYS A 68 1.18 -22.72 11.78
CA LYS A 68 1.20 -24.05 11.15
C LYS A 68 0.81 -23.99 9.67
N TYR A 69 0.15 -22.91 9.25
CA TYR A 69 -0.32 -22.78 7.89
C TYR A 69 0.73 -22.11 7.02
N VAL A 70 0.80 -22.58 5.78
CA VAL A 70 1.68 -22.05 4.75
C VAL A 70 0.90 -21.01 3.94
N LEU A 71 1.55 -19.88 3.66
CA LEU A 71 1.05 -18.87 2.73
C LEU A 71 1.94 -18.86 1.49
N SER A 72 1.41 -19.35 0.37
CA SER A 72 2.14 -19.43 -0.90
C SER A 72 1.56 -18.45 -1.92
N TYR A 73 2.42 -17.94 -2.79
CA TYR A 73 1.99 -17.19 -3.98
C TYR A 73 1.79 -18.18 -5.14
N ASP A 74 0.64 -18.09 -5.80
CA ASP A 74 0.24 -19.05 -6.85
C ASP A 74 0.98 -18.86 -8.20
N GLY A 75 2.11 -18.15 -8.19
CA GLY A 75 2.96 -17.93 -9.36
C GLY A 75 2.41 -16.94 -10.39
N HIS A 76 1.10 -16.69 -10.43
CA HIS A 76 0.47 -15.86 -11.44
C HIS A 76 -0.45 -14.75 -10.89
N MET A 77 -0.75 -13.78 -11.75
CA MET A 77 -1.67 -12.68 -11.45
C MET A 77 -2.98 -12.83 -12.21
N GLU A 78 -4.09 -12.73 -11.49
CA GLU A 78 -5.40 -12.56 -12.10
C GLU A 78 -5.69 -11.07 -12.31
N GLY A 79 -5.38 -10.58 -13.51
CA GLY A 79 -5.52 -9.19 -13.89
C GLY A 79 -4.65 -8.25 -13.05
N LYS A 80 -5.25 -7.58 -12.06
CA LYS A 80 -4.55 -6.64 -11.15
C LYS A 80 -4.36 -7.19 -9.75
N LYS A 81 -4.61 -8.48 -9.52
CA LYS A 81 -4.58 -9.11 -8.20
C LYS A 81 -3.52 -10.21 -8.16
N TYR A 82 -2.80 -10.27 -7.06
CA TYR A 82 -2.00 -11.45 -6.70
C TYR A 82 -2.91 -12.46 -6.02
N LEU A 83 -2.80 -13.72 -6.41
CA LEU A 83 -3.50 -14.84 -5.76
C LEU A 83 -2.55 -15.53 -4.78
N PHE A 84 -3.00 -15.71 -3.55
CA PHE A 84 -2.26 -16.43 -2.51
C PHE A 84 -3.08 -17.60 -1.98
N HIS A 85 -2.44 -18.75 -1.87
CA HIS A 85 -2.99 -19.96 -1.25
C HIS A 85 -2.59 -20.00 0.21
N TYR A 86 -3.57 -20.12 1.10
CA TYR A 86 -3.35 -20.29 2.53
C TYR A 86 -3.88 -21.65 2.94
N TYR A 87 -2.99 -22.54 3.36
CA TYR A 87 -3.30 -23.95 3.58
C TYR A 87 -2.51 -24.53 4.74
N GLU A 88 -3.03 -25.61 5.30
CA GLU A 88 -2.27 -26.47 6.21
C GLU A 88 -1.53 -27.53 5.39
N ASP A 89 -0.22 -27.62 5.60
CA ASP A 89 0.61 -28.68 5.04
C ASP A 89 0.62 -29.85 6.03
N MET A 90 0.04 -30.98 5.62
CA MET A 90 -0.06 -32.20 6.42
C MET A 90 0.90 -33.30 5.92
N GLY A 91 1.87 -32.93 5.07
CA GLY A 91 2.91 -33.79 4.53
C GLY A 91 2.46 -34.62 3.34
N THR A 92 1.39 -35.41 3.48
CA THR A 92 0.84 -36.26 2.40
C THR A 92 -0.28 -35.58 1.62
N HIS A 93 -0.85 -34.51 2.17
CA HIS A 93 -1.93 -33.74 1.57
C HIS A 93 -1.90 -32.30 2.09
N THR A 94 -2.58 -31.41 1.36
CA THR A 94 -2.73 -30.01 1.74
C THR A 94 -4.21 -29.70 1.97
N ALA A 95 -4.55 -29.18 3.15
CA ALA A 95 -5.91 -28.73 3.45
C ALA A 95 -6.02 -27.23 3.20
N THR A 96 -6.83 -26.83 2.21
CA THR A 96 -7.01 -25.41 1.89
C THR A 96 -7.81 -24.72 2.98
N VAL A 97 -7.22 -23.70 3.59
CA VAL A 97 -7.91 -22.83 4.55
C VAL A 97 -8.62 -21.71 3.81
N ASN A 98 -7.94 -20.98 2.91
CA ASN A 98 -8.59 -20.03 2.00
C ASN A 98 -7.66 -19.66 0.84
N TRP A 99 -8.24 -19.04 -0.18
CA TRP A 99 -7.52 -18.27 -1.19
C TRP A 99 -7.72 -16.78 -0.96
N TYR A 100 -6.68 -15.99 -1.18
CA TYR A 100 -6.73 -14.55 -0.98
C TYR A 100 -6.26 -13.81 -2.22
N TYR A 101 -7.09 -12.87 -2.67
CA TYR A 101 -6.71 -11.89 -3.65
C TYR A 101 -6.14 -10.64 -2.99
N VAL A 102 -4.98 -10.19 -3.44
CA VAL A 102 -4.40 -8.90 -3.02
C VAL A 102 -4.23 -8.00 -4.23
N HIS A 103 -4.94 -6.87 -4.23
CA HIS A 103 -4.88 -5.94 -5.35
C HIS A 103 -3.50 -5.25 -5.42
N SER A 104 -2.82 -5.38 -6.55
CA SER A 104 -1.44 -4.90 -6.78
C SER A 104 -1.23 -3.41 -6.55
N LYS A 105 -2.22 -2.54 -6.77
CA LYS A 105 -2.08 -1.09 -6.54
C LYS A 105 -2.49 -0.64 -5.15
N THR A 106 -3.59 -1.20 -4.63
CA THR A 106 -4.22 -0.69 -3.40
C THR A 106 -3.87 -1.53 -2.18
N GLY A 107 -3.44 -2.77 -2.37
CA GLY A 107 -3.28 -3.76 -1.31
C GLY A 107 -4.59 -4.20 -0.68
N LYS A 108 -5.75 -3.94 -1.33
CA LYS A 108 -7.05 -4.45 -0.86
C LYS A 108 -6.99 -5.98 -0.89
N ILE A 109 -7.32 -6.60 0.24
CA ILE A 109 -7.37 -8.05 0.42
C ILE A 109 -8.82 -8.49 0.27
N THR A 110 -9.06 -9.59 -0.45
CA THR A 110 -10.39 -10.18 -0.63
C THR A 110 -10.27 -11.70 -0.52
N PRO A 111 -10.89 -12.34 0.48
CA PRO A 111 -10.94 -13.79 0.55
C PRO A 111 -11.81 -14.32 -0.59
N MET A 112 -11.44 -15.47 -1.15
CA MET A 112 -12.22 -16.16 -2.17
C MET A 112 -13.42 -16.87 -1.52
N PHE A 113 -13.17 -17.60 -0.43
CA PHE A 113 -14.23 -18.22 0.36
C PHE A 113 -14.65 -17.29 1.49
N LYS A 114 -15.96 -17.08 1.63
CA LYS A 114 -16.54 -16.40 2.78
C LYS A 114 -16.73 -17.42 3.90
N PHE A 115 -16.20 -17.11 5.07
CA PHE A 115 -16.46 -17.81 6.33
C PHE A 115 -17.29 -16.90 7.23
#